data_AF-X1P9K3-F1
#
_entry.id   AF-X1P9K3-F1
#
_cell.length_a   1.000
_cell.length_b   1.000
_cell.length_c   1.000
_cell.angle_alpha   90.00
_cell.angle_beta   90.00
_cell.angle_gamma   90.00
#
_symmetry.space_group_name_H-M   'P 1'
#
loop_
_entity.id
_entity.type
_entity.pdbx_description
1 polymer ?
#
loop_
_entity_poly.entity_id
_entity_poly.type
_entity_poly.pdbx_seq_one_letter_code
_entity_poly.pdbx_strand_id
1 'polypeptide(L)'
;GMGTSSAFTVALLNTLHSLQGEKATKMQLAVEAIHVEQDMIKENVGSQDQAAAAFGGFNRIDFTVDNIRVTPIKSNRIKELEQYLMLFLTGFSRTASQIAKEQIDRTKDNKPFLYF
;
A
#
# COMPACT_ATOMS: atom_id res chain seq x y z
N GLY A 1 -5.12 6.82 -7.59
CA GLY A 1 -5.09 5.41 -8.05
C GLY A 1 -3.70 4.85 -8.28
N MET A 2 -2.63 5.55 -7.90
CA MET A 2 -1.24 5.06 -7.98
C MET A 2 -0.56 5.06 -6.60
N GLY A 3 -1.33 5.10 -5.51
CA GLY A 3 -0.78 5.13 -4.14
C GLY A 3 -0.01 6.39 -3.77
N THR A 4 -0.24 7.53 -4.44
CA THR A 4 0.55 8.76 -4.24
C THR A 4 0.46 9.32 -2.82
N SER A 5 -0.71 9.27 -2.16
CA SER A 5 -0.86 9.70 -0.77
C SER A 5 0.01 8.86 0.18
N SER A 6 -0.09 7.54 0.09
CA SER A 6 0.73 6.62 0.88
C SER A 6 2.22 6.73 0.58
N ALA A 7 2.60 6.97 -0.67
CA ALA A 7 3.99 7.24 -1.02
C ALA A 7 4.51 8.54 -0.38
N PHE A 8 3.67 9.59 -0.31
CA PHE A 8 4.00 10.82 0.41
C PHE A 8 4.19 10.57 1.90
N THR A 9 3.26 9.85 2.55
CA THR A 9 3.35 9.49 3.97
C THR A 9 4.62 8.72 4.29
N VAL A 10 4.95 7.69 3.50
CA VAL A 10 6.20 6.91 3.65
C VAL A 10 7.44 7.78 3.48
N ALA A 11 7.46 8.66 2.47
CA ALA A 11 8.59 9.56 2.23
C ALA A 11 8.78 10.56 3.37
N LEU A 12 7.68 11.10 3.91
CA LEU A 12 7.70 12.00 5.06
C LEU A 12 8.28 11.32 6.30
N LEU A 13 7.79 10.12 6.64
CA LEU A 13 8.30 9.34 7.77
C LEU A 13 9.79 9.02 7.63
N ASN A 14 10.21 8.54 6.45
CA ASN A 14 11.61 8.26 6.17
C ASN A 14 12.50 9.51 6.31
N THR A 15 11.98 10.66 5.90
CA THR A 15 12.68 11.95 6.07
C THR A 15 12.80 12.33 7.55
N LEU A 16 11.73 12.16 8.34
CA LEU A 16 11.75 12.46 9.78
C LEU A 16 12.74 11.58 10.54
N HIS A 17 12.77 10.27 10.28
CA HIS A 17 13.79 9.39 10.85
C HIS A 17 15.21 9.83 10.47
N SER A 18 15.42 10.15 9.18
CA SER A 18 16.72 10.61 8.70
C SER A 18 17.17 11.91 9.39
N LEU A 19 16.24 12.85 9.64
CA LEU A 19 16.53 14.09 10.38
C LEU A 19 16.89 13.84 11.85
N GLN A 20 16.38 12.77 12.45
CA GLN A 20 16.72 12.34 13.81
C GLN A 20 18.00 11.49 13.87
N GLY A 21 18.63 11.21 12.73
CA GLY A 21 19.80 10.33 12.64
C GLY A 21 19.47 8.84 12.72
N GLU A 22 18.19 8.49 12.59
CA GLU A 22 17.69 7.12 12.63
C GLU A 22 17.59 6.52 11.22
N LYS A 23 17.81 5.21 11.12
CA LYS A 23 17.58 4.45 9.88
C LYS A 23 16.38 3.55 10.05
N ALA A 24 15.22 4.03 9.59
CA ALA A 24 14.00 3.23 9.58
C ALA A 24 14.12 2.06 8.60
N THR A 25 13.59 0.90 9.01
CA THR A 25 13.48 -0.24 8.12
C THR A 25 12.30 -0.08 7.16
N LYS A 26 12.32 -0.79 6.03
CA LYS A 26 11.18 -0.79 5.08
C LYS A 26 9.87 -1.23 5.72
N MET A 27 9.93 -2.25 6.60
CA MET A 27 8.74 -2.73 7.30
C MET A 27 8.24 -1.71 8.32
N GLN A 28 9.15 -1.07 9.05
CA GLN A 28 8.80 0.00 9.97
C GLN A 28 8.07 1.14 9.26
N LEU A 29 8.61 1.65 8.16
CA LEU A 29 7.98 2.70 7.37
C LEU A 29 6.58 2.30 6.84
N ALA A 30 6.42 1.04 6.42
CA ALA A 30 5.13 0.53 5.97
C ALA A 30 4.09 0.54 7.10
N VAL A 31 4.45 0.00 8.28
CA VAL A 31 3.55 -0.09 9.44
C VAL A 31 3.22 1.29 10.01
N GLU A 32 4.20 2.17 10.12
CA GLU A 32 3.99 3.54 10.59
C GLU A 32 3.10 4.34 9.63
N ALA A 33 3.31 4.22 8.32
CA ALA A 33 2.44 4.88 7.34
C ALA A 33 1.00 4.35 7.41
N ILE A 34 0.81 3.04 7.59
CA ILE A 34 -0.52 2.44 7.81
C ILE A 34 -1.16 3.02 9.07
N HIS A 35 -0.41 3.10 10.17
CA HIS A 35 -0.90 3.67 11.42
C HIS A 35 -1.29 5.15 11.28
N VAL A 36 -0.45 5.96 10.61
CA VAL A 36 -0.77 7.36 10.33
C VAL A 36 -2.07 7.48 9.56
N GLU A 37 -2.22 6.74 8.46
CA GLU A 37 -3.37 6.88 7.57
C GLU A 37 -4.66 6.30 8.17
N GLN A 38 -4.61 5.09 8.75
CA GLN A 38 -5.80 4.40 9.26
C GLN A 38 -6.17 4.83 10.68
N ASP A 39 -5.18 5.04 11.57
CA ASP A 39 -5.44 5.28 12.98
C ASP A 39 -5.38 6.76 13.37
N MET A 40 -4.43 7.53 12.83
CA MET A 40 -4.28 8.93 13.24
C MET A 40 -5.23 9.85 12.47
N ILE A 41 -5.27 9.76 11.14
CA ILE A 41 -6.11 10.65 10.32
C ILE A 41 -7.44 10.01 9.88
N LYS A 42 -7.64 8.71 10.20
CA LYS A 42 -8.89 7.96 9.94
C LYS A 42 -9.30 7.95 8.47
N GLU A 43 -8.34 7.85 7.56
CA GLU A 43 -8.62 7.75 6.13
C GLU A 43 -9.13 6.34 5.78
N ASN A 44 -10.15 6.26 4.92
CA ASN A 44 -10.61 4.96 4.40
C ASN A 44 -9.62 4.48 3.33
N VAL A 45 -8.61 3.72 3.75
CA VAL A 45 -7.56 3.16 2.90
C VAL A 45 -7.30 1.69 3.23
N GLY A 46 -6.72 0.96 2.27
CA GLY A 46 -6.12 -0.35 2.53
C GLY A 46 -4.71 -0.23 3.09
N SER A 47 -3.97 -1.34 3.05
CA SER A 47 -2.58 -1.44 3.54
C SER A 47 -1.54 -1.72 2.44
N GLN A 48 -1.98 -1.79 1.17
CA GLN A 48 -1.13 -2.19 0.05
C GLN A 48 -0.18 -1.08 -0.43
N ASP A 49 -0.66 0.18 -0.45
CA ASP A 49 0.06 1.28 -1.09
C ASP A 49 1.26 1.70 -0.23
N GLN A 50 1.10 1.70 1.09
CA GLN A 50 2.15 1.98 2.07
C GLN A 50 3.26 0.92 2.00
N ALA A 51 2.88 -0.37 1.98
CA ALA A 51 3.83 -1.47 1.84
C ALA A 51 4.56 -1.43 0.50
N ALA A 52 3.85 -1.18 -0.61
CA ALA A 52 4.46 -1.05 -1.93
C ALA A 52 5.45 0.13 -1.98
N ALA A 53 5.08 1.30 -1.45
CA ALA A 53 5.93 2.49 -1.42
C ALA A 53 7.19 2.30 -0.57
N ALA A 54 7.06 1.71 0.62
CA ALA A 54 8.19 1.50 1.53
C ALA A 54 9.19 0.45 1.01
N PHE A 55 8.70 -0.62 0.37
CA PHE A 55 9.57 -1.69 -0.10
C PHE A 55 10.18 -1.44 -1.47
N GLY A 56 9.41 -0.85 -2.39
CA GLY A 56 9.77 -0.68 -3.80
C GLY A 56 9.91 -2.01 -4.55
N GLY A 57 9.98 -1.93 -5.88
CA GLY A 57 10.15 -3.09 -6.75
C GLY A 57 8.86 -3.93 -6.91
N PHE A 58 9.02 -5.15 -7.44
CA PHE A 58 7.92 -6.06 -7.74
C PHE A 58 7.79 -7.13 -6.64
N ASN A 59 6.69 -7.11 -5.89
CA ASN A 59 6.53 -7.91 -4.68
C ASN A 59 5.19 -8.66 -4.68
N ARG A 60 5.18 -9.83 -4.05
CA ARG A 60 3.98 -10.43 -3.47
C ARG A 60 3.85 -9.91 -2.04
N ILE A 61 2.68 -9.39 -1.69
CA ILE A 61 2.40 -8.92 -0.32
C ILE A 61 1.24 -9.75 0.22
N ASP A 62 1.49 -10.47 1.30
CA ASP A 62 0.50 -11.26 2.01
C ASP A 62 0.05 -10.48 3.25
N PHE A 63 -1.24 -10.18 3.32
CA PHE A 63 -1.88 -9.53 4.48
C PHE A 63 -2.59 -10.59 5.31
N THR A 64 -2.26 -10.64 6.60
CA THR A 64 -2.96 -11.45 7.61
C THR A 64 -3.46 -10.53 8.73
N VAL A 65 -4.27 -11.05 9.65
CA VAL A 65 -4.82 -10.25 10.76
C VAL A 65 -3.70 -9.60 11.59
N ASP A 66 -2.61 -10.33 11.82
CA ASP A 66 -1.56 -9.93 12.75
C ASP A 66 -0.23 -9.59 12.07
N ASN A 67 -0.11 -9.79 10.75
CA ASN A 67 1.17 -9.68 10.07
C ASN A 67 1.06 -9.27 8.60
N ILE A 68 2.08 -8.56 8.13
CA ILE A 68 2.30 -8.20 6.73
C ILE A 68 3.60 -8.87 6.29
N ARG A 69 3.53 -9.71 5.26
CA ARG A 69 4.71 -10.35 4.68
C ARG A 69 4.95 -9.83 3.27
N VAL A 70 6.12 -9.26 3.02
CA VAL A 70 6.54 -8.81 1.70
C VAL A 70 7.60 -9.76 1.16
N THR A 71 7.30 -10.40 0.02
CA THR A 71 8.20 -11.33 -0.66
C THR A 71 8.56 -10.77 -2.04
N PRO A 72 9.81 -10.37 -2.28
CA PRO A 72 10.25 -9.90 -3.60
C PRO A 72 10.09 -10.98 -4.66
N ILE A 73 9.46 -10.65 -5.77
CA ILE A 73 9.33 -11.54 -6.91
C ILE A 73 10.51 -11.28 -7.84
N LYS A 74 11.43 -12.24 -7.93
CA LYS A 74 12.52 -12.23 -8.90
C LYS A 74 12.05 -12.96 -10.15
N SER A 75 11.86 -12.23 -11.25
CA SER A 75 11.50 -12.79 -12.54
C SER A 75 12.30 -12.12 -13.66
N ASN A 76 12.80 -12.92 -14.59
CA ASN A 76 13.44 -12.42 -15.82
C ASN A 76 12.41 -11.87 -16.82
N ARG A 77 11.11 -12.09 -16.58
CA ARG A 77 10.02 -11.66 -17.46
C ARG A 77 9.45 -10.28 -17.13
N ILE A 78 9.97 -9.57 -16.13
CA ILE A 78 9.46 -8.23 -15.77
C ILE A 78 9.60 -7.25 -16.95
N LYS A 79 10.75 -7.25 -17.63
CA LYS A 79 10.96 -6.41 -18.81
C LYS A 79 10.06 -6.78 -19.99
N GLU A 80 9.75 -8.07 -20.16
CA GLU A 80 8.81 -8.55 -21.17
C GLU A 80 7.40 -8.05 -20.84
N LEU A 81 6.96 -8.16 -19.58
CA LEU A 81 5.67 -7.66 -19.12
C LEU A 81 5.51 -6.15 -19.40
N GLU A 82 6.55 -5.35 -19.14
CA GLU A 82 6.56 -3.92 -19.40
C GLU A 82 6.32 -3.59 -20.89
N GLN A 83 6.79 -4.43 -21.83
CA GLN A 83 6.59 -4.22 -23.27
C GLN A 83 5.13 -4.43 -23.71
N TYR A 84 4.33 -5.14 -22.91
CA TYR A 84 2.93 -5.43 -23.19
C TYR A 84 1.95 -4.59 -22.35
N LEU A 85 2.45 -3.63 -21.57
CA LEU A 85 1.61 -2.74 -20.75
C LEU A 85 1.58 -1.33 -21.33
N MET A 86 0.39 -0.73 -21.36
CA MET A 86 0.18 0.68 -21.69
C MET A 86 -0.53 1.37 -20.54
N LEU A 87 -0.04 2.54 -20.14
CA LEU A 87 -0.65 3.36 -19.10
C LEU A 87 -1.36 4.56 -19.74
N PHE A 88 -2.63 4.74 -19.41
CA PHE A 88 -3.43 5.87 -19.89
C PHE A 88 -3.93 6.69 -18.71
N LEU A 89 -3.59 7.98 -18.69
CA LEU A 89 -4.16 8.93 -17.75
C LEU A 89 -5.49 9.44 -18.30
N THR A 90 -6.60 9.03 -17.68
CA THR A 90 -7.95 9.34 -18.17
C THR A 90 -8.51 10.67 -17.68
N GLY A 91 -7.81 11.37 -16.78
CA GLY A 91 -8.24 12.65 -16.21
C GLY A 91 -9.37 12.58 -15.18
N PHE A 92 -10.03 11.41 -15.03
CA PHE A 92 -11.06 11.22 -14.02
C PHE A 92 -10.44 10.89 -12.66
N SER A 93 -10.71 11.72 -11.65
CA SER A 93 -10.49 11.36 -10.26
C SER A 93 -11.73 10.65 -9.74
N ARG A 94 -11.67 9.33 -9.55
CA ARG A 94 -12.68 8.63 -8.74
C ARG A 94 -12.39 8.93 -7.27
N THR A 95 -13.44 9.11 -6.47
CA THR A 95 -13.33 9.25 -5.02
C THR A 95 -12.89 7.91 -4.40
N ALA A 96 -11.58 7.63 -4.41
CA ALA A 96 -11.01 6.37 -3.94
C ALA A 96 -11.42 6.04 -2.49
N SER A 97 -11.49 7.07 -1.64
CA SER A 97 -11.93 6.94 -0.25
C SER A 97 -13.39 6.46 -0.12
N GLN A 98 -14.30 6.90 -1.00
CA GLN A 98 -15.70 6.43 -0.98
C GLN A 98 -15.81 4.96 -1.39
N ILE A 99 -15.05 4.57 -2.42
CA ILE A 99 -15.02 3.17 -2.88
C ILE A 99 -14.40 2.28 -1.79
N ALA A 100 -13.29 2.70 -1.18
CA ALA A 100 -12.65 1.97 -0.10
C ALA A 100 -13.58 1.82 1.10
N LYS A 101 -14.32 2.89 1.47
CA LYS A 101 -15.33 2.83 2.53
C LYS A 101 -16.40 1.78 2.22
N GLU A 102 -16.96 1.77 1.01
CA GLU A 102 -17.94 0.77 0.60
C GLU A 102 -17.38 -0.66 0.68
N GLN A 103 -16.12 -0.87 0.26
CA GLN A 103 -15.46 -2.16 0.37
C GLN A 103 -15.28 -2.60 1.83
N ILE A 104 -14.86 -1.70 2.72
CA ILE A 104 -14.70 -1.98 4.15
C ILE A 104 -16.03 -2.37 4.79
N ASP A 105 -17.10 -1.63 4.47
CA ASP A 105 -18.44 -1.90 4.99
C ASP A 105 -18.93 -3.28 4.55
N ARG A 106 -18.81 -3.62 3.25
CA ARG A 106 -19.21 -4.93 2.70
C ARG A 106 -18.34 -6.10 3.15
N THR A 107 -17.09 -5.87 3.52
CA THR A 107 -16.18 -6.94 3.97
C THR A 107 -16.68 -7.58 5.27
N LYS A 108 -17.35 -6.81 6.13
CA LYS A 108 -17.98 -7.32 7.36
C LYS A 108 -19.08 -8.33 7.06
N ASP A 109 -19.89 -8.06 6.04
CA ASP A 109 -21.01 -8.90 5.63
C ASP A 109 -20.55 -10.16 4.88
N ASN A 110 -19.43 -10.07 4.16
CA ASN A 110 -18.86 -11.16 3.36
C ASN A 110 -17.92 -12.09 4.13
N LYS A 111 -17.68 -11.85 5.43
CA LYS A 111 -16.85 -12.72 6.29
C LYS A 111 -17.13 -14.22 6.13
N PRO A 112 -18.38 -14.71 6.04
CA PRO A 112 -18.66 -16.13 5.86
C PRO A 112 -18.10 -16.76 4.58
N PHE A 113 -17.78 -15.95 3.56
CA PHE A 113 -17.31 -16.41 2.24
C PHE A 113 -15.81 -16.16 2.00
N LEU A 114 -15.12 -15.52 2.95
CA LEU A 114 -13.71 -15.15 2.84
C LEU A 114 -12.75 -16.16 3.48
N TYR A 115 -13.28 -17.18 4.17
CA TYR A 115 -12.50 -18.29 4.72
C TYR A 115 -12.63 -19.51 3.79
N PHE A 116 -11.79 -19.57 2.76
CA PHE A 116 -11.46 -20.78 2.01
C PHE A 116 -9.97 -21.06 2.15
#